data_AF-A0A1G9WJE1-F1
#
_entry.id   AF-A0A1G9WJE1-F1
#
_cell.length_a   1.000
_cell.length_b   1.000
_cell.length_c   1.000
_cell.angle_alpha   90.00
_cell.angle_beta   90.00
_cell.angle_gamma   90.00
#
_symmetry.space_group_name_H-M   'P 1'
#
loop_
_entity.id
_entity.type
_entity.pdbx_description
1 polymer ?
#
loop_
_entity_poly.entity_id
_entity_poly.type
_entity_poly.pdbx_seq_one_letter_code
_entity_poly.pdbx_strand_id
1 'polypeptide(L)'
;MTFILIAATAAALVTFAVHTFVGGVFVARPLLADTGLPPVSKWLNYYCWHITSVLIIFIAAGFLWLSLHPGERTLLFGLSALSATLSGLSIAVGLKAAINPLRFPSTSLFALIAALGWGAFLLH
;
A
#
# COMPACT_ATOMS: atom_id res chain seq x y z
N MET A 1 -20.58 1.86 -8.82
CA MET A 1 -19.59 0.85 -8.41
C MET A 1 -18.32 0.87 -9.25
N THR A 2 -18.41 0.67 -10.57
CA THR A 2 -17.23 0.65 -11.48
C THR A 2 -16.33 1.87 -11.34
N PHE A 3 -16.89 3.09 -11.29
CA PHE A 3 -16.10 4.31 -11.08
C PHE A 3 -15.30 4.31 -9.76
N ILE A 4 -15.85 3.74 -8.68
CA ILE A 4 -15.16 3.65 -7.37
C ILE A 4 -14.02 2.65 -7.45
N LEU A 5 -14.22 1.52 -8.15
CA LEU A 5 -13.17 0.52 -8.36
C LEU A 5 -12.04 1.07 -9.24
N ILE A 6 -12.36 1.83 -10.30
CA ILE A 6 -11.36 2.55 -11.10
C ILE A 6 -10.60 3.56 -10.24
N ALA A 7 -11.29 4.30 -9.36
CA ALA A 7 -10.63 5.21 -8.42
C ALA A 7 -9.71 4.45 -7.44
N ALA A 8 -10.12 3.28 -6.95
CA ALA A 8 -9.29 2.43 -6.09
C ALA A 8 -8.04 1.93 -6.82
N THR A 9 -8.18 1.51 -8.09
CA THR A 9 -7.05 1.18 -8.97
C THR A 9 -6.10 2.36 -9.13
N ALA A 10 -6.62 3.56 -9.44
CA ALA A 10 -5.81 4.76 -9.61
C ALA A 10 -5.06 5.12 -8.30
N ALA A 11 -5.75 5.06 -7.15
CA ALA A 11 -5.14 5.27 -5.84
C ALA A 11 -4.02 4.25 -5.55
N ALA A 12 -4.22 2.98 -5.89
CA ALA A 12 -3.19 1.95 -5.76
C ALA A 12 -1.99 2.20 -6.68
N LEU A 13 -2.21 2.62 -7.93
CA LEU A 13 -1.12 2.99 -8.86
C LEU A 13 -0.34 4.22 -8.39
N VAL A 14 -1.02 5.24 -7.88
CA VAL A 14 -0.36 6.40 -7.24
C VAL A 14 0.45 5.95 -6.04
N THR A 15 -0.09 5.05 -5.21
CA THR A 15 0.62 4.48 -4.06
C THR A 15 1.86 3.71 -4.49
N PHE A 16 1.77 2.92 -5.55
CA PHE A 16 2.91 2.20 -6.13
C PHE A 16 3.99 3.16 -6.61
N ALA A 17 3.61 4.22 -7.32
CA ALA A 17 4.55 5.22 -7.83
C ALA A 17 5.23 6.00 -6.69
N VAL A 18 4.45 6.45 -5.70
CA VAL A 18 4.97 7.15 -4.52
C VAL A 18 5.90 6.24 -3.72
N HIS A 19 5.49 5.00 -3.43
CA HIS A 19 6.33 4.03 -2.74
C HIS A 19 7.64 3.82 -3.51
N THR A 20 7.56 3.37 -4.76
CA THR A 20 8.72 2.92 -5.53
C THR A 20 9.69 4.05 -5.86
N PHE A 21 9.20 5.19 -6.33
CA PHE A 21 10.07 6.26 -6.85
C PHE A 21 10.37 7.32 -5.81
N VAL A 22 9.33 7.90 -5.18
CA VAL A 22 9.50 8.96 -4.18
C VAL A 22 10.13 8.38 -2.92
N GLY A 23 9.52 7.34 -2.35
CA GLY A 23 10.09 6.63 -1.22
C GLY A 23 11.43 5.95 -1.55
N GLY A 24 11.67 5.61 -2.82
CA GLY A 24 12.99 5.14 -3.26
C GLY A 24 14.10 6.16 -2.97
N VAL A 25 13.82 7.45 -3.21
CA VAL A 25 14.76 8.55 -2.91
C VAL A 25 14.90 8.79 -1.41
N PHE A 26 13.80 8.81 -0.67
CA PHE A 26 13.80 9.24 0.74
C PHE A 26 13.96 8.11 1.77
N VAL A 27 13.81 6.84 1.38
CA VAL A 27 13.82 5.68 2.29
C VAL A 27 14.79 4.62 1.81
N ALA A 28 14.60 4.07 0.60
CA ALA A 28 15.40 2.93 0.14
C ALA A 28 16.87 3.29 -0.10
N ARG A 29 17.15 4.43 -0.75
CA ARG A 29 18.53 4.90 -0.97
C ARG A 29 19.26 5.20 0.37
N PRO A 30 18.68 5.96 1.32
CA PRO A 30 19.29 6.14 2.64
C PRO A 30 19.54 4.83 3.40
N LEU A 31 18.60 3.87 3.37
CA LEU A 31 18.78 2.55 3.97
C LEU A 31 20.03 1.84 3.42
N LEU A 32 20.23 1.90 2.10
CA LEU A 32 21.38 1.25 1.47
C LEU A 32 22.69 2.00 1.72
N ALA A 33 22.64 3.32 1.84
CA ALA A 33 23.79 4.18 2.12
C ALA A 33 24.27 4.10 3.59
N ASP A 34 23.42 3.66 4.52
CA ASP A 34 23.76 3.56 5.94
C ASP A 34 24.95 2.62 6.20
N THR A 35 25.98 3.09 6.89
CA THR A 35 27.19 2.28 7.20
C THR A 35 27.17 1.64 8.59
N GLY A 36 26.14 1.93 9.41
CA GLY A 36 25.98 1.38 10.76
C GLY A 36 25.17 0.08 10.81
N LEU A 37 24.37 -0.21 9.77
CA LEU A 37 23.54 -1.41 9.70
C LEU A 37 24.33 -2.64 9.21
N PRO A 38 24.12 -3.82 9.84
CA PRO A 38 24.63 -5.08 9.31
C PRO A 38 24.13 -5.34 7.87
N PRO A 39 24.96 -5.91 6.97
CA PRO A 39 24.59 -6.15 5.58
C PRO A 39 23.29 -6.96 5.42
N VAL A 40 23.07 -7.98 6.26
CA VAL A 40 21.87 -8.83 6.22
C VAL A 40 20.61 -8.02 6.50
N SER A 41 20.61 -7.20 7.56
CA SER A 41 19.45 -6.36 7.91
C SER A 41 19.12 -5.35 6.82
N LYS A 42 20.16 -4.76 6.18
CA LYS A 42 19.99 -3.81 5.08
C LYS A 42 19.33 -4.45 3.86
N TRP A 43 19.89 -5.56 3.37
CA TRP A 43 19.37 -6.23 2.18
C TRP A 43 18.02 -6.91 2.41
N LEU A 44 17.75 -7.42 3.61
CA LEU A 44 16.44 -7.94 3.96
C LEU A 44 15.37 -6.84 3.93
N ASN A 45 15.64 -5.66 4.49
CA ASN A 45 14.72 -4.53 4.40
C ASN A 45 14.53 -4.03 2.97
N TYR A 46 15.59 -4.03 2.15
CA TYR A 46 15.49 -3.71 0.72
C TYR A 46 14.70 -4.76 -0.07
N TYR A 47 14.73 -6.03 0.34
CA TYR A 47 13.83 -7.05 -0.21
C TYR A 47 12.38 -6.81 0.21
N CYS A 48 12.11 -6.54 1.49
CA CYS A 48 10.77 -6.18 2.00
C CYS A 48 10.18 -4.95 1.29
N TRP A 49 11.03 -3.98 0.95
CA TRP A 49 10.68 -2.83 0.13
C TRP A 49 10.07 -3.25 -1.22
N HIS A 50 10.73 -4.16 -1.94
CA HIS A 50 10.25 -4.65 -3.24
C HIS A 50 9.05 -5.59 -3.13
N ILE A 51 8.96 -6.41 -2.07
CA ILE A 51 7.73 -7.16 -1.78
C ILE A 51 6.54 -6.21 -1.71
N THR A 52 6.70 -5.07 -1.06
CA THR A 52 5.63 -4.07 -0.96
C THR A 52 5.28 -3.47 -2.32
N SER A 53 6.27 -3.16 -3.17
CA SER A 53 6.03 -2.70 -4.54
C SER A 53 5.21 -3.72 -5.35
N VAL A 54 5.59 -5.01 -5.26
CA VAL A 54 4.85 -6.10 -5.92
C VAL A 54 3.44 -6.22 -5.34
N LEU A 55 3.28 -6.16 -4.02
CA LEU A 55 1.97 -6.26 -3.40
C LEU A 55 1.02 -5.15 -3.88
N ILE A 56 1.50 -3.90 -3.96
CA ILE A 56 0.67 -2.78 -4.39
C ILE A 56 0.24 -2.94 -5.86
N ILE A 57 1.12 -3.43 -6.75
CA ILE A 57 0.72 -3.63 -8.15
C ILE A 57 -0.36 -4.72 -8.28
N PHE A 58 -0.29 -5.78 -7.46
CA PHE A 58 -1.34 -6.80 -7.41
C PHE A 58 -2.65 -6.26 -6.81
N ILE A 59 -2.60 -5.36 -5.83
CA ILE A 59 -3.79 -4.66 -5.33
C ILE A 59 -4.42 -3.82 -6.46
N ALA A 60 -3.62 -3.05 -7.21
CA ALA A 60 -4.10 -2.25 -8.33
C ALA A 60 -4.76 -3.11 -9.43
N ALA A 61 -4.08 -4.21 -9.81
CA ALA A 61 -4.59 -5.17 -10.79
C ALA A 61 -5.88 -5.85 -10.30
N GLY A 62 -5.97 -6.19 -9.02
CA GLY A 62 -7.16 -6.79 -8.42
C GLY A 62 -8.38 -5.86 -8.46
N PHE A 63 -8.22 -4.58 -8.11
CA PHE A 63 -9.31 -3.60 -8.23
C PHE A 63 -9.69 -3.34 -9.70
N LEU A 64 -8.72 -3.35 -10.62
CA LEU A 64 -9.00 -3.21 -12.05
C LEU A 64 -9.80 -4.41 -12.56
N TRP A 65 -9.41 -5.62 -12.16
CA TRP A 65 -10.13 -6.84 -12.48
C TRP A 65 -11.58 -6.79 -12.00
N LEU A 66 -11.80 -6.38 -10.76
CA LEU A 66 -13.13 -6.21 -10.17
C LEU A 66 -13.99 -5.18 -10.92
N SER A 67 -13.37 -4.15 -11.52
CA SER A 67 -14.09 -3.17 -12.32
C SER A 67 -14.66 -3.74 -13.62
N LEU A 68 -14.02 -4.81 -14.15
CA LEU A 68 -14.43 -5.52 -15.37
C LEU A 68 -15.32 -6.74 -15.07
N HIS A 69 -15.18 -7.32 -13.87
CA HIS A 69 -15.89 -8.53 -13.43
C HIS A 69 -16.66 -8.25 -12.13
N PRO A 70 -17.78 -7.49 -12.20
CA PRO A 70 -18.59 -7.20 -11.02
C PRO A 70 -19.23 -8.50 -10.49
N GLY A 71 -19.07 -8.78 -9.19
CA GLY A 71 -19.65 -9.96 -8.52
C GLY A 71 -18.69 -10.71 -7.60
N GLU A 72 -17.39 -10.51 -7.74
CA GLU A 72 -16.34 -11.19 -6.96
C GLU A 72 -16.17 -10.57 -5.55
N ARG A 73 -17.20 -10.68 -4.71
CA ARG A 73 -17.25 -10.02 -3.38
C ARG A 73 -16.11 -10.45 -2.45
N THR A 74 -15.68 -11.71 -2.53
CA THR A 74 -14.57 -12.24 -1.71
C THR A 74 -13.26 -11.55 -2.02
N LEU A 75 -12.96 -11.33 -3.31
CA LEU A 75 -11.76 -10.61 -3.73
C LEU A 75 -11.84 -9.14 -3.32
N LEU A 76 -13.01 -8.49 -3.50
CA LEU A 76 -13.22 -7.11 -3.07
C LEU A 76 -13.01 -6.93 -1.56
N PHE A 77 -13.57 -7.82 -0.75
CA PHE A 77 -13.33 -7.85 0.69
C PHE A 77 -11.84 -8.02 1.01
N GLY A 78 -11.19 -9.02 0.41
CA GLY A 78 -9.79 -9.33 0.66
C GLY A 78 -8.86 -8.16 0.38
N LEU A 79 -9.01 -7.48 -0.76
CA LEU A 79 -8.20 -6.32 -1.14
C LEU A 79 -8.46 -5.11 -0.23
N SER A 80 -9.72 -4.89 0.16
CA SER A 80 -10.12 -3.79 1.06
C SER A 80 -9.59 -4.00 2.47
N ALA A 81 -9.73 -5.22 3.00
CA ALA A 81 -9.22 -5.61 4.31
C ALA A 81 -7.69 -5.58 4.36
N LEU A 82 -7.00 -6.07 3.30
CA LEU A 82 -5.56 -5.99 3.18
C LEU A 82 -5.08 -4.53 3.21
N SER A 83 -5.70 -3.65 2.42
CA SER A 83 -5.34 -2.23 2.37
C SER A 83 -5.55 -1.55 3.72
N ALA A 84 -6.66 -1.84 4.40
CA ALA A 84 -6.92 -1.33 5.75
C ALA A 84 -5.85 -1.82 6.75
N THR A 85 -5.48 -3.10 6.67
CA THR A 85 -4.48 -3.71 7.54
C THR A 85 -3.09 -3.11 7.32
N LEU A 86 -2.70 -2.84 6.08
CA LEU A 86 -1.42 -2.19 5.76
C LEU A 86 -1.36 -0.74 6.28
N SER A 87 -2.47 0.00 6.18
CA SER A 87 -2.60 1.33 6.80
C SER A 87 -2.48 1.23 8.33
N GLY A 88 -3.20 0.30 8.95
CA GLY A 88 -3.13 0.05 10.40
C GLY A 88 -1.73 -0.36 10.87
N LEU A 89 -1.03 -1.20 10.11
CA LEU A 89 0.35 -1.58 10.38
C LEU A 89 1.29 -0.35 10.29
N SER A 90 1.12 0.49 9.28
CA SER A 90 1.87 1.74 9.13
C SER A 90 1.66 2.67 10.34
N ILE A 91 0.43 2.75 10.84
CA ILE A 91 0.12 3.48 12.08
C ILE A 91 0.84 2.88 13.28
N ALA A 92 0.73 1.56 13.48
CA ALA A 92 1.36 0.87 14.60
C ALA A 92 2.89 1.04 14.61
N VAL A 93 3.53 0.95 13.43
CA VAL A 93 4.98 1.19 13.28
C VAL A 93 5.33 2.65 13.59
N GLY A 94 4.56 3.61 13.09
CA GLY A 94 4.77 5.03 13.38
C GLY A 94 4.71 5.33 14.87
N LEU A 95 3.66 4.85 15.53
CA LEU A 95 3.49 5.00 16.99
C LEU A 95 4.64 4.34 17.77
N LYS A 96 5.05 3.12 17.38
CA LYS A 96 6.17 2.41 18.01
C LYS A 96 7.50 3.16 17.84
N ALA A 97 7.68 3.85 16.72
CA ALA A 97 8.85 4.67 16.44
C ALA A 97 8.75 6.10 17.03
N ALA A 98 7.69 6.44 17.76
CA ALA A 98 7.38 7.79 18.22
C ALA A 98 7.36 8.84 17.09
N ILE A 99 6.98 8.41 15.88
CA ILE A 99 6.80 9.26 14.70
C ILE A 99 5.30 9.44 14.48
N ASN A 100 4.85 10.68 14.19
CA ASN A 100 3.47 10.91 13.78
C ASN A 100 3.11 10.01 12.58
N PRO A 101 2.13 9.09 12.70
CA PRO A 101 1.76 8.15 11.64
C PRO A 101 1.44 8.77 10.29
N LEU A 102 0.95 10.01 10.26
CA LEU A 102 0.61 10.73 9.03
C LEU A 102 1.85 11.21 8.26
N ARG A 103 3.04 11.17 8.87
CA ARG A 103 4.30 11.41 8.15
C ARG A 103 4.69 10.24 7.25
N PHE A 104 4.10 9.07 7.44
CA PHE A 104 4.28 7.95 6.52
C PHE A 104 3.21 8.01 5.43
N PRO A 105 3.59 8.26 4.16
CA PRO A 105 2.62 8.29 3.05
C PRO A 105 1.81 6.99 2.96
N SER A 106 2.41 5.85 3.33
CA SER A 106 1.74 4.56 3.41
C SER A 106 0.48 4.58 4.28
N THR A 107 0.46 5.33 5.39
CA THR A 107 -0.71 5.43 6.27
C THR A 107 -1.91 5.97 5.52
N SER A 108 -1.77 7.16 4.93
CA SER A 108 -2.87 7.86 4.26
C SER A 108 -3.22 7.25 2.90
N LEU A 109 -2.23 6.79 2.14
CA LEU A 109 -2.44 6.20 0.81
C LEU A 109 -3.15 4.85 0.88
N PHE A 110 -2.74 3.95 1.77
CA PHE A 110 -3.47 2.69 1.97
C PHE A 110 -4.84 2.92 2.62
N ALA A 111 -5.01 3.93 3.48
CA ALA A 111 -6.32 4.30 4.02
C ALA A 111 -7.28 4.77 2.91
N LEU A 112 -6.80 5.54 1.94
CA LEU A 112 -7.61 5.95 0.79
C LEU A 112 -8.04 4.74 -0.06
N ILE A 113 -7.12 3.83 -0.37
CA ILE A 113 -7.45 2.59 -1.10
C ILE A 113 -8.49 1.78 -0.33
N ALA A 114 -8.30 1.62 0.98
CA ALA A 114 -9.24 0.89 1.84
C ALA A 114 -10.62 1.55 1.86
N ALA A 115 -10.69 2.88 1.98
CA ALA A 115 -11.95 3.62 1.98
C ALA A 115 -12.71 3.46 0.67
N LEU A 116 -12.01 3.50 -0.48
CA LEU A 116 -12.61 3.26 -1.78
C LEU A 116 -13.09 1.81 -1.94
N GLY A 117 -12.27 0.84 -1.52
CA GLY A 117 -12.63 -0.59 -1.56
C GLY A 117 -13.85 -0.92 -0.69
N TRP A 118 -13.87 -0.44 0.56
CA TRP A 118 -15.02 -0.61 1.46
C TRP A 118 -16.25 0.16 0.98
N GLY A 119 -16.08 1.36 0.43
CA GLY A 119 -17.16 2.12 -0.19
C GLY A 119 -17.77 1.34 -1.36
N ALA A 120 -16.96 0.74 -2.22
CA ALA A 120 -17.45 -0.14 -3.28
C ALA A 120 -18.15 -1.39 -2.73
N PHE A 121 -17.65 -1.98 -1.62
CA PHE A 121 -18.24 -3.18 -1.00
C PHE A 121 -19.60 -2.93 -0.36
N LEU A 122 -19.81 -1.76 0.26
CA LEU A 122 -21.06 -1.38 0.93
C LEU A 122 -22.16 -0.94 -0.04
N LEU A 123 -21.78 -0.45 -1.22
CA LEU A 123 -22.70 -0.04 -2.29
C LEU A 123 -23.06 -1.20 -3.24
N HIS A 124 -22.71 -2.43 -2.85
CA HIS A 124 -22.83 -3.66 -3.65
C HIS A 124 -24.00 -4.53 -3.21
#